data_AF-A0A0C9XZN0-F1
#
_entry.id   AF-A0A0C9XZN0-F1
#
_cell.length_a   1.000
_cell.length_b   1.000
_cell.length_c   1.000
_cell.angle_alpha   90.00
_cell.angle_beta   90.00
_cell.angle_gamma   90.00
#
_symmetry.space_group_name_H-M   'P 1'
#
loop_
_entity.id
_entity.type
_entity.pdbx_description
1 polymer ?
#
loop_
_entity_poly.entity_id
_entity_poly.type
_entity_poly.pdbx_seq_one_letter_code
_entity_poly.pdbx_strand_id
1 'polypeptide(L)'
;MIQVTSPALTDSPKLERMVSEIVAHINGEYGSLDFIPMRHYHQTLKKDEFYALLSVADLAVITPLQNGSLSSRKKSRARTRVLSKFMGISKNMEEALLVNPWNLGDVATAINQGLLMSTEEKATRHEKLYKTVTTHTSHTWAAILVKMLLEQMGLQGMARQTPYIPRKNLEGLYHTAGKRLFLFDYDGTLAPIMKTPSMAVPSEATLEMLEMLSADPKNIVYIISGWNIIFRTNL
;
A
#
# COMPACT_ATOMS: atom_id res chain seq x y z
N MET A 1 3.48 -28.95 10.33
CA MET A 1 3.61 -27.84 9.34
C MET A 1 4.32 -28.38 8.11
N ILE A 2 3.81 -28.07 6.92
CA ILE A 2 4.47 -28.40 5.64
C ILE A 2 4.90 -27.09 5.00
N GLN A 3 6.19 -26.96 4.70
CA GLN A 3 6.75 -25.82 3.98
C GLN A 3 7.47 -26.32 2.74
N VAL A 4 7.17 -25.68 1.62
CA VAL A 4 7.80 -26.01 0.34
C VAL A 4 8.49 -24.76 -0.16
N THR A 5 9.79 -24.87 -0.41
CA THR A 5 10.60 -23.82 -1.02
C THR A 5 11.00 -24.25 -2.42
N SER A 6 10.95 -23.32 -3.36
CA SER A 6 11.43 -23.56 -4.73
C SER A 6 12.77 -22.87 -4.91
N PRO A 7 13.75 -23.51 -5.55
CA PRO A 7 15.05 -22.91 -5.78
C PRO A 7 14.91 -21.67 -6.66
N ALA A 8 15.25 -20.50 -6.14
CA ALA A 8 15.30 -19.25 -6.88
C ALA A 8 16.73 -18.96 -7.35
N LEU A 9 16.85 -18.33 -8.53
CA LEU A 9 18.13 -17.91 -9.12
C LEU A 9 18.93 -16.95 -8.23
N THR A 10 18.27 -16.29 -7.27
CA THR A 10 18.86 -15.34 -6.33
C THR A 10 18.90 -15.85 -4.89
N ASP A 11 18.67 -17.15 -4.66
CA ASP A 11 18.64 -17.67 -3.30
C ASP A 11 20.02 -17.51 -2.63
N SER A 12 20.00 -16.92 -1.43
CA SER A 12 21.19 -16.82 -0.60
C SER A 12 21.39 -18.17 0.08
N PRO A 13 22.50 -18.89 -0.16
CA PRO A 13 22.79 -20.16 0.52
C PRO A 13 22.85 -19.99 2.05
N LYS A 14 23.11 -18.77 2.54
CA LYS A 14 23.04 -18.44 3.96
C LYS A 14 21.61 -18.54 4.52
N LEU A 15 20.61 -18.09 3.76
CA LEU A 15 19.21 -18.14 4.19
C LEU A 15 18.71 -19.58 4.24
N GLU A 16 19.03 -20.37 3.21
CA GLU A 16 18.68 -21.79 3.17
C GLU A 16 19.27 -22.57 4.35
N ARG A 17 20.53 -22.27 4.70
CA ARG A 17 21.19 -22.85 5.87
C ARG A 17 20.48 -22.46 7.17
N MET A 18 20.18 -21.17 7.37
CA MET A 18 19.46 -20.71 8.57
C MET A 18 18.09 -21.37 8.69
N VAL A 19 17.34 -21.49 7.58
CA VAL A 19 16.05 -22.19 7.57
C VAL A 19 16.24 -23.65 7.98
N SER A 20 17.21 -24.35 7.39
CA SER A 20 17.48 -25.75 7.70
C SER A 20 17.90 -25.98 9.16
N GLU A 21 18.69 -25.08 9.73
CA GLU A 21 19.08 -25.10 11.15
C GLU A 21 17.84 -24.94 12.06
N ILE A 22 16.94 -24.00 11.75
CA ILE A 22 15.68 -23.83 12.49
C ILE A 22 14.77 -25.05 12.36
N VAL A 23 14.67 -25.64 11.16
CA VAL A 23 13.89 -26.88 10.92
C VAL A 23 14.42 -28.01 11.80
N ALA A 24 15.74 -28.21 11.79
CA ALA A 24 16.39 -29.26 12.55
C ALA A 24 16.21 -29.04 14.06
N HIS A 25 16.32 -27.79 14.53
CA HIS A 25 16.11 -27.45 15.94
C HIS A 25 14.68 -27.75 16.39
N ILE A 26 13.66 -27.30 15.65
CA ILE A 26 12.25 -27.56 15.97
C ILE A 26 11.93 -29.06 15.95
N ASN A 27 12.42 -29.78 14.94
CA ASN A 27 12.20 -31.22 14.85
C ASN A 27 12.94 -32.00 15.94
N GLY A 28 14.10 -31.51 16.39
CA GLY A 28 14.84 -32.12 17.51
C GLY A 28 14.18 -31.89 18.86
N GLU A 29 13.57 -30.72 19.07
CA GLU A 29 12.92 -30.36 20.35
C GLU A 29 11.51 -30.94 20.48
N TYR A 30 10.71 -30.91 19.41
CA TYR A 30 9.28 -31.30 19.44
C TYR A 30 8.96 -32.58 18.64
N GLY A 31 9.94 -33.17 17.96
CA GLY A 31 9.76 -34.38 17.18
C GLY A 31 9.92 -35.66 18.00
N SER A 32 9.40 -36.75 17.45
CA SER A 32 9.60 -38.11 17.94
C SER A 32 9.74 -39.06 16.75
N LEU A 33 9.95 -40.36 17.00
CA LEU A 33 10.10 -41.37 15.93
C LEU A 33 8.92 -41.38 14.96
N ASP A 34 7.70 -41.18 15.45
CA ASP A 34 6.47 -41.24 14.65
C ASP A 34 5.92 -39.85 14.29
N PHE A 35 6.51 -38.76 14.81
CA PHE A 35 5.99 -37.41 14.65
C PHE A 35 7.08 -36.40 14.24
N ILE A 36 6.88 -35.78 13.08
CA ILE A 36 7.77 -34.74 12.55
C ILE A 36 6.98 -33.43 12.47
N PRO A 37 7.23 -32.46 13.37
CA PRO A 37 6.42 -31.24 13.46
C PRO A 37 6.61 -30.34 12.24
N MET A 38 7.80 -30.28 11.64
CA MET A 38 8.04 -29.46 10.46
C MET A 38 8.67 -30.25 9.31
N ARG A 39 7.93 -30.34 8.21
CA ARG A 39 8.37 -30.98 6.96
C ARG A 39 8.74 -29.89 5.95
N HIS A 40 10.04 -29.74 5.71
CA HIS A 40 10.57 -28.79 4.74
C HIS A 40 11.00 -29.52 3.46
N TYR A 41 10.41 -29.15 2.32
CA TYR A 41 10.73 -29.70 1.00
C TYR A 41 11.34 -28.61 0.12
N HIS A 42 12.59 -28.77 -0.28
CA HIS A 42 13.27 -27.89 -1.22
C HIS A 42 13.17 -28.45 -2.65
N GLN A 43 12.01 -28.24 -3.28
CA GLN A 43 11.76 -28.74 -4.64
C GLN A 43 10.69 -27.91 -5.36
N THR A 44 10.73 -27.95 -6.69
CA THR A 44 9.67 -27.37 -7.52
C THR A 44 8.47 -28.32 -7.55
N LEU A 45 7.31 -27.85 -7.11
CA LEU A 45 6.05 -28.60 -7.19
C LEU A 45 5.32 -28.33 -8.51
N LYS A 46 4.64 -29.36 -9.01
CA LYS A 46 3.66 -29.18 -10.08
C LYS A 46 2.44 -28.44 -9.53
N LYS A 47 1.72 -27.75 -10.43
CA LYS A 47 0.52 -26.99 -10.06
C LYS A 47 -0.53 -27.86 -9.36
N ASP A 48 -0.74 -29.08 -9.83
CA ASP A 48 -1.76 -29.97 -9.28
C ASP A 48 -1.42 -30.44 -7.86
N GLU A 49 -0.14 -30.74 -7.60
CA GLU A 49 0.36 -31.09 -6.26
C GLU A 49 0.20 -29.92 -5.29
N PHE A 50 0.52 -28.71 -5.74
CA PHE A 50 0.33 -27.49 -4.96
C PHE A 50 -1.14 -27.26 -4.60
N TYR A 51 -2.07 -27.44 -5.54
CA TYR A 51 -3.50 -27.34 -5.26
C TYR A 51 -4.01 -28.46 -4.36
N ALA A 52 -3.47 -29.68 -4.50
CA ALA A 52 -3.80 -30.79 -3.62
C ALA A 52 -3.40 -30.46 -2.17
N LEU A 53 -2.17 -29.97 -1.93
CA LEU A 53 -1.72 -29.52 -0.61
C LEU A 53 -2.62 -28.42 -0.04
N LEU A 54 -2.95 -27.41 -0.84
CA LEU A 54 -3.84 -26.32 -0.43
C LEU A 54 -5.29 -26.76 -0.21
N SER A 55 -5.71 -27.91 -0.73
CA SER A 55 -7.05 -28.46 -0.54
C SER A 55 -7.19 -29.27 0.73
N VAL A 56 -6.10 -29.89 1.18
CA VAL A 56 -6.03 -30.70 2.41
C VAL A 56 -5.61 -29.87 3.61
N ALA A 57 -4.98 -28.72 3.40
CA ALA A 57 -4.52 -27.85 4.49
C ALA A 57 -5.68 -27.27 5.32
N ASP A 58 -5.61 -27.49 6.64
CA ASP A 58 -6.54 -26.90 7.61
C ASP A 58 -6.30 -25.39 7.81
N LEU A 59 -5.04 -24.96 7.72
CA LEU A 59 -4.60 -23.59 7.90
C LEU A 59 -3.50 -23.23 6.90
N ALA A 60 -3.64 -22.08 6.23
CA ALA A 60 -2.59 -21.51 5.40
C ALA A 60 -1.97 -20.28 6.09
N VAL A 61 -0.65 -20.27 6.25
CA VAL A 61 0.12 -19.16 6.84
C VAL A 61 0.95 -18.49 5.75
N ILE A 62 0.69 -17.21 5.49
CA ILE A 62 1.32 -16.46 4.41
C ILE A 62 1.81 -15.12 4.98
N THR A 63 3.10 -15.08 5.33
CA THR A 63 3.69 -13.98 6.10
C THR A 63 4.89 -13.31 5.40
N PRO A 64 4.74 -12.78 4.16
CA PRO A 64 5.83 -12.05 3.51
C PRO A 64 6.17 -10.76 4.28
N LEU A 65 7.46 -10.44 4.35
CA LEU A 65 8.01 -9.26 5.03
C LEU A 65 7.84 -7.97 4.20
N GLN A 66 7.85 -8.06 2.88
CA GLN A 66 7.55 -6.95 1.96
C GLN A 66 6.74 -7.43 0.75
N ASN A 67 5.77 -6.60 0.34
CA ASN A 67 4.97 -6.63 -0.89
C ASN A 67 4.98 -7.95 -1.69
N GLY A 68 4.38 -8.99 -1.12
CA GLY A 68 3.97 -10.16 -1.90
C GLY A 68 2.58 -9.95 -2.49
N SER A 69 2.45 -9.96 -3.81
CA SER A 69 1.17 -10.29 -4.46
C SER A 69 1.00 -11.81 -4.38
N LEU A 70 -0.11 -12.27 -3.82
CA LEU A 70 -0.37 -13.69 -3.59
C LEU A 70 -0.62 -14.34 -4.96
N SER A 71 0.35 -15.12 -5.47
CA SER A 71 0.22 -15.83 -6.77
C SER A 71 -0.93 -16.86 -6.77
N SER A 72 -1.42 -17.25 -5.60
CA SER A 72 -2.55 -18.18 -5.43
C SER A 72 -3.87 -17.47 -5.06
N ARG A 73 -4.31 -16.50 -5.88
CA ARG A 73 -5.72 -16.04 -5.90
C ARG A 73 -6.68 -17.09 -6.48
N LYS A 74 -6.21 -18.28 -6.84
CA LYS A 74 -7.03 -19.33 -7.45
C LYS A 74 -7.39 -20.41 -6.43
N LYS A 75 -8.69 -20.47 -6.11
CA LYS A 75 -9.47 -21.60 -5.56
C LYS A 75 -8.73 -22.55 -4.61
N SER A 76 -8.08 -22.02 -3.58
CA SER A 76 -7.64 -22.85 -2.44
C SER A 76 -8.80 -23.03 -1.47
N ARG A 77 -9.10 -24.30 -1.17
CA ARG A 77 -10.11 -24.75 -0.20
C ARG A 77 -9.67 -24.63 1.26
N ALA A 78 -8.48 -24.07 1.52
CA ALA A 78 -8.02 -23.81 2.88
C ALA A 78 -9.08 -22.95 3.60
N ARG A 79 -9.63 -23.54 4.67
CA ARG A 79 -10.78 -23.00 5.40
C ARG A 79 -10.37 -21.74 6.19
N THR A 80 -9.13 -21.69 6.64
CA THR A 80 -8.58 -20.56 7.41
C THR A 80 -7.27 -20.06 6.84
N ARG A 81 -7.05 -18.75 6.87
CA ARG A 81 -5.84 -18.09 6.34
C ARG A 81 -5.31 -17.07 7.33
N VAL A 82 -4.02 -17.16 7.64
CA VAL A 82 -3.23 -16.15 8.35
C VAL A 82 -2.43 -15.38 7.31
N LEU A 83 -2.64 -14.08 7.22
CA LEU A 83 -2.04 -13.22 6.20
C LEU A 83 -1.23 -12.09 6.83
N SER A 84 -0.09 -11.75 6.25
CA SER A 84 0.64 -10.54 6.63
C SER A 84 -0.17 -9.29 6.28
N LYS A 85 -0.26 -8.35 7.23
CA LYS A 85 -0.90 -7.03 7.02
C LYS A 85 -0.21 -6.20 5.92
N PHE A 86 1.05 -6.51 5.63
CA PHE A 86 1.85 -5.84 4.60
C PHE A 86 1.59 -6.36 3.18
N MET A 87 0.75 -7.39 3.02
CA MET A 87 0.33 -7.82 1.69
C MET A 87 -0.57 -6.76 1.08
N GLY A 88 -0.36 -6.43 -0.20
CA GLY A 88 -1.20 -5.44 -0.90
C GLY A 88 -2.70 -5.81 -0.96
N ILE A 89 -3.04 -7.07 -0.70
CA ILE A 89 -4.42 -7.57 -0.65
C ILE A 89 -5.05 -7.55 0.75
N SER A 90 -4.29 -7.21 1.80
CA SER A 90 -4.76 -7.27 3.19
C SER A 90 -6.00 -6.40 3.41
N LYS A 91 -6.04 -5.22 2.79
CA LYS A 91 -7.19 -4.29 2.82
C LYS A 91 -8.49 -4.90 2.28
N ASN A 92 -8.41 -5.87 1.37
CA ASN A 92 -9.59 -6.51 0.79
C ASN A 92 -9.87 -7.88 1.44
N MET A 93 -9.06 -8.29 2.43
CA MET A 93 -9.13 -9.59 3.09
C MET A 93 -9.25 -9.44 4.61
N GLU A 94 -10.12 -8.54 5.07
CA GLU A 94 -10.34 -8.25 6.50
C GLU A 94 -10.79 -9.47 7.30
N GLU A 95 -11.46 -10.43 6.67
CA GLU A 95 -11.93 -11.66 7.29
C GLU A 95 -10.82 -12.70 7.53
N ALA A 96 -9.64 -12.50 6.93
CA ALA A 96 -8.46 -13.29 7.20
C ALA A 96 -7.82 -12.87 8.52
N LEU A 97 -7.08 -13.77 9.16
CA LEU A 97 -6.33 -13.44 10.37
C LEU A 97 -5.10 -12.61 9.98
N LEU A 98 -5.21 -11.28 10.05
CA LEU A 98 -4.16 -10.36 9.69
C LEU A 98 -3.11 -10.27 10.82
N VAL A 99 -1.84 -10.48 10.48
CA VAL A 99 -0.73 -10.48 11.44
C VAL A 99 0.41 -9.55 11.01
N ASN A 100 1.14 -9.07 12.00
CA ASN A 100 2.44 -8.44 11.77
C ASN A 100 3.53 -9.55 11.80
N PRO A 101 4.19 -9.90 10.68
CA PRO A 101 5.22 -10.95 10.66
C PRO A 101 6.42 -10.66 11.58
N TRP A 102 6.67 -9.40 11.95
CA TRP A 102 7.72 -9.03 12.90
C TRP A 102 7.35 -9.32 14.36
N ASN A 103 6.07 -9.52 14.67
CA ASN A 103 5.60 -9.88 15.99
C ASN A 103 5.28 -11.39 16.02
N LEU A 104 6.26 -12.18 16.48
CA LEU A 104 6.12 -13.63 16.57
C LEU A 104 4.99 -14.07 17.51
N GLY A 105 4.70 -13.29 18.55
CA GLY A 105 3.58 -13.56 19.47
C GLY A 105 2.21 -13.45 18.79
N ASP A 106 2.03 -12.43 17.94
CA ASP A 106 0.79 -12.27 17.16
C ASP A 106 0.63 -13.42 16.16
N VAL A 107 1.72 -13.83 15.49
CA VAL A 107 1.69 -14.95 14.54
C VAL A 107 1.33 -16.25 15.24
N ALA A 108 1.94 -16.55 16.39
CA ALA A 108 1.62 -17.74 17.18
C ALA A 108 0.16 -17.74 17.65
N THR A 109 -0.33 -16.59 18.13
CA THR A 109 -1.72 -16.42 18.58
C THR A 109 -2.70 -16.63 17.43
N ALA A 110 -2.41 -16.07 16.25
CA ALA A 110 -3.24 -16.24 15.06
C ALA A 110 -3.25 -17.68 14.54
N ILE A 111 -2.12 -18.40 14.61
CA ILE A 111 -2.07 -19.83 14.27
C ILE A 111 -2.93 -20.63 15.24
N ASN A 112 -2.79 -20.39 16.55
CA ASN A 112 -3.58 -21.06 17.57
C ASN A 112 -5.09 -20.81 17.38
N GLN A 113 -5.48 -19.53 17.22
CA GLN A 113 -6.85 -19.15 16.92
C GLN A 113 -7.38 -19.82 15.65
N GLY A 114 -6.58 -19.83 14.58
CA GLY A 114 -6.98 -20.40 13.29
C GLY A 114 -7.21 -21.91 13.35
N LEU A 115 -6.47 -22.63 14.17
CA LEU A 115 -6.64 -24.07 14.40
C LEU A 115 -7.85 -24.37 15.30
N LEU A 116 -8.02 -23.63 16.40
CA LEU A 116 -9.09 -23.83 17.39
C LEU A 116 -10.47 -23.33 16.95
N MET A 117 -10.55 -22.47 15.94
CA MET A 117 -11.80 -21.91 15.44
C MET A 117 -12.80 -23.00 15.00
N SER A 118 -14.09 -22.77 15.31
CA SER A 118 -15.18 -23.70 14.98
C SER A 118 -15.33 -23.87 13.46
N THR A 119 -15.86 -25.01 13.03
CA THR A 119 -16.07 -25.28 11.60
C THR A 119 -17.03 -24.29 10.93
N GLU A 120 -18.00 -23.77 11.68
CA GLU A 120 -18.96 -22.78 11.23
C GLU A 120 -18.27 -21.43 10.96
N GLU A 121 -17.50 -20.92 11.92
CA GLU A 121 -16.79 -19.65 11.75
C GLU A 121 -15.76 -19.74 10.60
N LYS A 122 -15.05 -20.87 10.51
CA LYS A 122 -14.16 -21.17 9.38
C LYS A 122 -14.89 -21.10 8.04
N ALA A 123 -16.09 -21.68 7.95
CA ALA A 123 -16.89 -21.68 6.72
C ALA A 123 -17.37 -20.26 6.35
N THR A 124 -17.88 -19.50 7.32
CA THR A 124 -18.34 -18.12 7.10
C THR A 124 -17.21 -17.20 6.63
N ARG A 125 -16.04 -17.25 7.27
CA ARG A 125 -14.87 -16.47 6.86
C ARG A 125 -14.40 -16.89 5.47
N HIS A 126 -14.35 -18.19 5.19
CA HIS A 126 -13.96 -18.70 3.88
C HIS A 126 -14.89 -18.19 2.77
N GLU A 127 -16.21 -18.22 2.98
CA GLU A 127 -17.18 -17.76 1.99
C GLU A 127 -17.02 -16.27 1.66
N LYS A 128 -16.83 -15.43 2.68
CA LYS A 128 -16.58 -13.99 2.49
C LYS A 128 -15.28 -13.75 1.73
N LEU A 129 -14.19 -14.42 2.12
CA LEU A 129 -12.91 -14.33 1.42
C LEU A 129 -13.02 -14.82 -0.04
N TYR A 130 -13.77 -15.90 -0.27
CA TYR A 130 -14.00 -16.45 -1.60
C TYR A 130 -14.76 -15.45 -2.50
N LYS A 131 -15.79 -14.79 -1.97
CA LYS A 131 -16.54 -13.74 -2.68
C LYS A 131 -15.62 -12.57 -3.05
N THR A 132 -14.75 -12.12 -2.15
CA THR A 132 -13.83 -11.02 -2.47
C THR A 132 -12.80 -11.41 -3.54
N VAL A 133 -12.27 -12.62 -3.48
CA VAL A 133 -11.30 -13.12 -4.47
C VAL A 133 -11.93 -13.30 -5.86
N THR A 134 -13.17 -13.77 -5.93
CA THR A 134 -13.88 -14.00 -7.20
C THR A 134 -14.39 -12.73 -7.86
N THR A 135 -14.68 -11.67 -7.09
CA THR A 135 -15.09 -10.36 -7.62
C THR A 135 -13.92 -9.52 -8.09
N HIS A 136 -12.80 -9.53 -7.35
CA HIS A 136 -11.63 -8.70 -7.64
C HIS A 136 -10.58 -9.47 -8.45
N THR A 137 -10.92 -9.86 -9.68
CA THR A 137 -10.01 -10.62 -10.55
C THR A 137 -8.93 -9.74 -11.19
N SER A 138 -7.94 -10.37 -11.84
CA SER A 138 -6.96 -9.67 -12.68
C SER A 138 -7.62 -8.88 -13.81
N HIS A 139 -8.71 -9.40 -14.38
CA HIS A 139 -9.48 -8.70 -15.41
C HIS A 139 -10.17 -7.46 -14.86
N THR A 140 -10.79 -7.56 -13.69
CA THR A 140 -11.41 -6.43 -13.00
C THR A 140 -10.37 -5.34 -12.71
N TRP A 141 -9.19 -5.73 -12.22
CA TRP A 141 -8.10 -4.79 -11.97
C TRP A 141 -7.59 -4.11 -13.25
N ALA A 142 -7.39 -4.87 -14.34
CA ALA A 142 -6.95 -4.31 -15.62
C ALA A 142 -7.98 -3.32 -16.19
N ALA A 143 -9.28 -3.64 -16.10
CA ALA A 143 -10.34 -2.76 -16.55
C ALA A 143 -10.39 -1.45 -15.73
N ILE A 144 -10.26 -1.52 -14.41
CA ILE A 144 -10.19 -0.34 -13.54
C ILE A 144 -8.97 0.52 -13.89
N LEU A 145 -7.80 -0.10 -14.08
CA LEU A 145 -6.58 0.62 -14.43
C LEU A 145 -6.75 1.39 -15.76
N VAL A 146 -7.27 0.72 -16.79
CA VAL A 146 -7.54 1.37 -18.08
C VAL A 146 -8.55 2.49 -17.94
N LYS A 147 -9.62 2.30 -17.17
CA LYS A 147 -10.62 3.35 -16.91
C LYS A 147 -9.98 4.57 -16.25
N MET A 148 -9.17 4.37 -15.20
CA MET A 148 -8.47 5.46 -14.52
C MET A 148 -7.51 6.20 -15.46
N LEU A 149 -6.80 5.48 -16.33
CA LEU A 149 -5.92 6.10 -17.33
C LEU A 149 -6.70 6.94 -18.33
N LEU A 150 -7.83 6.45 -18.83
CA LEU A 150 -8.69 7.20 -19.76
C LEU A 150 -9.27 8.46 -19.11
N GLU A 151 -9.69 8.39 -17.85
CA GLU A 151 -10.15 9.56 -17.09
C GLU A 151 -9.05 10.63 -16.97
N GLN A 152 -7.81 10.22 -16.67
CA GLN A 152 -6.68 11.14 -16.60
C GLN A 152 -6.32 11.75 -17.96
N MET A 153 -6.40 10.97 -19.04
CA MET A 153 -6.19 11.48 -20.40
C MET A 153 -7.26 12.49 -20.80
N GLY A 154 -8.51 12.29 -20.39
CA GLY A 154 -9.59 13.27 -20.58
C GLY A 154 -9.35 14.60 -19.86
N LEU A 155 -8.67 14.56 -18.71
CA LEU A 155 -8.34 15.75 -17.90
C LEU A 155 -7.12 16.53 -18.41
N GLN A 156 -6.24 15.93 -19.23
CA GLN A 156 -5.06 16.62 -19.79
C GLN A 156 -5.42 17.82 -20.70
N GLY A 157 -6.68 17.98 -21.08
CA GLY A 157 -7.18 19.17 -21.78
C GLY A 157 -7.64 20.32 -20.88
N MET A 158 -8.00 20.08 -19.61
CA MET A 158 -8.63 21.11 -18.76
C MET A 158 -7.64 22.07 -18.10
N ALA A 159 -6.41 21.63 -17.81
CA ALA A 159 -5.37 22.51 -17.27
C ALA A 159 -4.98 23.65 -18.24
N ARG A 160 -5.26 23.50 -19.55
CA ARG A 160 -5.05 24.53 -20.58
C ARG A 160 -6.27 25.41 -20.85
N GLN A 161 -7.40 25.14 -20.19
CA GLN A 161 -8.65 25.86 -20.36
C GLN A 161 -8.96 26.79 -19.19
N THR A 162 -7.96 27.31 -18.47
CA THR A 162 -8.22 28.36 -17.49
C THR A 162 -8.87 29.54 -18.23
N PRO A 163 -10.16 29.83 -17.99
CA PRO A 163 -10.83 30.89 -18.74
C PRO A 163 -10.15 32.21 -18.42
N TYR A 164 -9.79 32.97 -19.45
CA TYR A 164 -9.23 34.30 -19.26
C TYR A 164 -10.26 35.18 -18.56
N ILE A 165 -9.93 35.67 -17.37
CA ILE A 165 -10.76 36.63 -16.63
C ILE A 165 -10.33 38.04 -17.06
N PRO A 166 -11.22 38.83 -17.71
CA PRO A 166 -10.89 40.20 -18.08
C PRO A 166 -10.56 41.03 -16.84
N ARG A 167 -9.48 41.80 -16.90
CA ARG A 167 -8.98 42.60 -15.77
C ARG A 167 -10.04 43.51 -15.16
N LYS A 168 -10.86 44.17 -15.97
CA LYS A 168 -11.96 45.03 -15.50
C LYS A 168 -12.99 44.28 -14.64
N ASN A 169 -13.29 43.04 -15.02
CA ASN A 169 -14.23 42.21 -14.26
C ASN A 169 -13.60 41.79 -12.93
N LEU A 170 -12.31 41.44 -12.94
CA LEU A 170 -11.58 41.09 -11.72
C LEU A 170 -11.49 42.28 -10.76
N GLU A 171 -11.22 43.49 -11.24
CA GLU A 171 -11.16 44.71 -10.43
C GLU A 171 -12.52 45.01 -9.78
N GLY A 172 -13.62 44.91 -10.54
CA GLY A 172 -14.96 45.08 -10.00
C GLY A 172 -15.31 44.05 -8.91
N LEU A 173 -14.99 42.78 -9.15
CA LEU A 173 -15.18 41.70 -8.17
C LEU A 173 -14.29 41.89 -6.93
N TYR A 174 -13.05 42.35 -7.12
CA TYR A 174 -12.12 42.62 -6.03
C TYR A 174 -12.66 43.72 -5.10
N HIS A 175 -13.11 44.85 -5.65
CA HIS A 175 -13.60 45.97 -4.84
C HIS A 175 -14.91 45.64 -4.10
N THR A 176 -15.78 44.84 -4.70
CA THR A 176 -17.09 44.47 -4.12
C THR A 176 -17.02 43.32 -3.11
N ALA A 177 -16.02 42.45 -3.21
CA ALA A 177 -15.89 41.29 -2.31
C ALA A 177 -15.61 41.69 -0.85
N GLY A 178 -16.38 41.12 0.08
CA GLY A 178 -16.21 41.32 1.52
C GLY A 178 -15.02 40.56 2.13
N LYS A 179 -14.67 39.41 1.54
CA LYS A 179 -13.47 38.61 1.84
C LYS A 179 -12.91 38.03 0.54
N ARG A 180 -11.59 37.96 0.43
CA ARG A 180 -10.88 37.57 -0.79
C ARG A 180 -9.80 36.56 -0.44
N LEU A 181 -9.83 35.39 -1.06
CA LEU A 181 -8.86 34.32 -0.84
C LEU A 181 -7.85 34.30 -1.99
N PHE A 182 -6.57 34.41 -1.66
CA PHE A 182 -5.46 34.27 -2.57
C PHE A 182 -4.65 33.03 -2.21
N LEU A 183 -4.50 32.13 -3.17
CA LEU A 183 -3.70 30.91 -3.05
C LEU A 183 -2.58 31.00 -4.08
N PHE A 184 -1.36 31.23 -3.62
CA PHE A 184 -0.19 31.29 -4.49
C PHE A 184 0.60 30.00 -4.39
N ASP A 185 0.96 29.44 -5.54
CA ASP A 185 2.03 28.47 -5.59
C ASP A 185 3.37 29.18 -5.33
N TYR A 186 4.32 28.53 -4.69
CA TYR A 186 5.62 29.14 -4.44
C TYR A 186 6.50 29.06 -5.69
N ASP A 187 6.66 27.85 -6.23
CA ASP A 187 7.56 27.58 -7.34
C ASP A 187 6.94 28.01 -8.68
N GLY A 188 7.66 28.81 -9.45
CA GLY A 188 7.21 29.31 -10.75
C GLY A 188 6.19 30.44 -10.71
N THR A 189 5.62 30.76 -9.54
CA THR A 189 4.73 31.92 -9.36
C THR A 189 5.38 33.01 -8.52
N LEU A 190 5.83 32.71 -7.29
CA LEU A 190 6.46 33.69 -6.40
C LEU A 190 7.99 33.67 -6.49
N ALA A 191 8.57 32.50 -6.76
CA ALA A 191 10.00 32.30 -6.98
C ALA A 191 10.23 31.63 -8.34
N PRO A 192 11.37 31.88 -9.02
CA PRO A 192 11.68 31.20 -10.28
C PRO A 192 11.86 29.68 -10.07
N ILE A 193 11.48 28.88 -11.07
CA ILE A 193 11.66 27.42 -11.02
C ILE A 193 13.16 27.10 -11.07
N MET A 194 13.70 26.62 -9.95
CA MET A 194 15.11 26.28 -9.80
C MET A 194 15.30 24.80 -9.50
N LYS A 195 16.40 24.21 -9.99
CA LYS A 195 16.77 22.81 -9.66
C LYS A 195 17.18 22.64 -8.19
N THR A 196 17.69 23.71 -7.58
CA THR A 196 18.16 23.72 -6.19
C THR A 196 17.24 24.59 -5.35
N PRO A 197 16.54 24.04 -4.34
CA PRO A 197 15.49 24.76 -3.60
C PRO A 197 16.00 26.00 -2.85
N SER A 198 17.22 25.97 -2.33
CA SER A 198 17.83 27.09 -1.60
C SER A 198 18.06 28.35 -2.45
N MET A 199 17.92 28.24 -3.78
CA MET A 199 18.08 29.33 -4.73
C MET A 199 16.74 29.88 -5.24
N ALA A 200 15.61 29.24 -4.90
CA ALA A 200 14.27 29.70 -5.26
C ALA A 200 13.81 30.75 -4.25
N VAL A 201 14.40 31.95 -4.32
CA VAL A 201 14.03 33.09 -3.46
C VAL A 201 13.19 34.08 -4.28
N PRO A 202 12.05 34.57 -3.76
CA PRO A 202 11.27 35.62 -4.41
C PRO A 202 12.11 36.90 -4.55
N SER A 203 11.85 37.69 -5.58
CA SER A 203 12.45 39.01 -5.70
C SER A 203 11.89 39.97 -4.63
N GLU A 204 12.65 41.00 -4.29
CA GLU A 204 12.20 42.05 -3.35
C GLU A 204 10.86 42.66 -3.76
N ALA A 205 10.69 42.95 -5.06
CA ALA A 205 9.42 43.47 -5.59
C ALA A 205 8.24 42.49 -5.37
N THR A 206 8.46 41.18 -5.41
CA THR A 206 7.42 40.19 -5.14
C THR A 206 7.07 40.17 -3.65
N LEU A 207 8.06 40.32 -2.77
CA LEU A 207 7.84 40.39 -1.32
C LEU A 207 7.05 41.64 -0.94
N GLU A 208 7.44 42.81 -1.47
CA GLU A 208 6.71 44.07 -1.26
C GLU A 208 5.24 43.95 -1.70
N MET A 209 4.98 43.34 -2.85
CA MET A 209 3.63 43.11 -3.34
C MET A 209 2.82 42.16 -2.44
N LEU A 210 3.45 41.09 -1.92
CA LEU A 210 2.81 40.16 -0.98
C LEU A 210 2.49 40.85 0.36
N GLU A 211 3.37 41.71 0.85
CA GLU A 211 3.14 42.52 2.05
C GLU A 211 1.97 43.47 1.84
N MET A 212 1.97 44.24 0.74
CA MET A 212 0.87 45.14 0.39
C MET A 212 -0.47 44.39 0.26
N LEU A 213 -0.45 43.21 -0.37
CA LEU A 213 -1.65 42.39 -0.54
C LEU A 213 -2.16 41.84 0.80
N SER A 214 -1.26 41.45 1.69
CA SER A 214 -1.58 40.87 3.00
C SER A 214 -1.97 41.94 4.04
N ALA A 215 -1.60 43.20 3.81
CA ALA A 215 -1.98 44.32 4.67
C ALA A 215 -3.47 44.67 4.61
N ASP A 216 -4.19 44.30 3.54
CA ASP A 216 -5.64 44.48 3.47
C ASP A 216 -6.35 43.39 4.30
N PRO A 217 -7.09 43.74 5.38
CA PRO A 217 -7.74 42.76 6.26
C PRO A 217 -8.87 41.96 5.59
N LYS A 218 -9.32 42.37 4.40
CA LYS A 218 -10.26 41.61 3.58
C LYS A 218 -9.57 40.47 2.82
N ASN A 219 -8.26 40.55 2.63
CA ASN A 219 -7.48 39.52 1.93
C ASN A 219 -7.03 38.44 2.92
N ILE A 220 -7.15 37.19 2.48
CA ILE A 220 -6.60 36.02 3.15
C ILE A 220 -5.63 35.40 2.16
N VAL A 221 -4.34 35.44 2.48
CA VAL A 221 -3.27 35.02 1.58
C VAL A 221 -2.63 33.75 2.10
N TYR A 222 -2.56 32.72 1.26
CA TYR A 222 -1.83 31.48 1.55
C TYR A 222 -0.78 31.24 0.46
N ILE A 223 0.39 30.81 0.92
CA ILE A 223 1.45 30.31 0.06
C ILE A 223 1.49 28.79 0.19
N ILE A 224 1.22 28.12 -0.92
CA ILE A 224 1.25 26.67 -1.06
C ILE A 224 2.65 26.31 -1.58
N SER A 225 3.32 25.42 -0.86
CA SER A 225 4.67 24.97 -1.21
C SER A 225 4.77 23.48 -0.96
N GLY A 226 5.39 22.75 -1.89
CA GLY A 226 5.68 21.32 -1.75
C GLY A 226 6.87 21.01 -0.85
N TRP A 227 7.58 22.02 -0.34
CA TRP A 227 8.82 21.85 0.42
C TRP A 227 8.58 21.79 1.93
N ASN A 228 9.45 21.05 2.63
CA ASN A 228 9.42 20.88 4.08
C ASN A 228 9.59 22.23 4.82
N ILE A 229 8.88 22.40 5.94
CA ILE A 229 8.75 23.64 6.74
C ILE A 229 10.09 24.30 7.16
N ILE A 230 11.20 23.56 7.12
CA ILE A 230 12.54 23.98 7.58
C ILE A 230 13.12 25.16 6.76
N PHE A 231 12.64 25.42 5.55
CA PHE A 231 13.12 26.53 4.70
C PHE A 231 12.34 27.85 4.87
N ARG A 232 11.34 27.92 5.75
CA ARG A 232 10.43 29.07 5.87
C ARG A 232 10.89 30.21 6.79
N THR A 233 12.09 30.15 7.36
CA THR A 233 12.49 31.14 8.39
C THR A 233 12.87 32.53 7.87
N ASN A 234 12.86 32.75 6.55
CA ASN A 234 13.20 34.05 5.93
C ASN A 234 12.10 34.57 4.98
N LEU A 235 10.85 34.13 5.15
CA LEU A 235 9.66 34.64 4.44
C LEU A 235 8.68 35.28 5.41
#